data_AF-A0A8T4DQV0-F1
#
_entry.id   AF-A0A8T4DQV0-F1
#
_cell.length_a   1.000
_cell.length_b   1.000
_cell.length_c   1.000
_cell.angle_alpha   90.00
_cell.angle_beta   90.00
_cell.angle_gamma   90.00
#
_symmetry.space_group_name_H-M   'P 1'
#
loop_
_entity.id
_entity.type
_entity.pdbx_description
1 polymer ?
#
loop_
_entity_poly.entity_id
_entity_poly.type
_entity_poly.pdbx_seq_one_letter_code
_entity_poly.pdbx_strand_id
1 'polypeptide(L)'
;MIGKPEWFKYRIFGWGVAPRTWQGWVYVAAAAAILGFVTAAGFNEAVKPIVLGVVFTVFIADILHIMMQLPRVSDERENMHQLIIERNCSFAAIAALIGMALWQSYQNKALMATGGLASLPFDLSIAVVLGAMLLTKIASTLYVKAKM
;
A
#
# COMPACT_ATOMS: atom_id res chain seq x y z
N MET A 1 18.98 -6.19 5.26
CA MET A 1 18.38 -5.37 4.17
C MET A 1 18.87 -3.93 4.34
N ILE A 2 18.96 -3.19 3.22
CA ILE A 2 19.71 -1.93 3.01
C ILE A 2 19.28 -0.87 4.02
N GLY A 3 17.98 -0.66 4.18
CA GLY A 3 17.43 0.22 5.20
C GLY A 3 17.44 -0.47 6.57
N LYS A 4 17.84 0.28 7.61
CA LYS A 4 17.71 -0.21 8.98
C LYS A 4 16.34 0.14 9.58
N PRO A 5 15.70 -0.74 10.36
CA PRO A 5 14.36 -0.50 10.90
C PRO A 5 14.24 0.76 11.77
N GLU A 6 15.31 1.12 12.50
CA GLU A 6 15.32 2.28 13.40
C GLU A 6 15.20 3.62 12.66
N TRP A 7 15.45 3.62 11.34
CA TRP A 7 15.32 4.81 10.50
C TRP A 7 13.87 5.13 10.16
N PHE A 8 12.95 4.21 10.43
CA PHE A 8 11.57 4.27 10.01
C PHE A 8 10.59 4.14 11.18
N LYS A 9 9.35 4.52 10.93
CA LYS A 9 8.21 4.36 11.83
C LYS A 9 6.96 3.99 11.04
N TYR A 10 5.92 3.55 11.72
CA TYR A 10 4.64 3.28 11.07
C TYR A 10 4.05 4.56 10.46
N ARG A 11 3.48 4.41 9.26
CA ARG A 11 2.84 5.53 8.59
C ARG A 11 1.40 5.67 9.08
N ILE A 12 1.09 6.85 9.62
CA ILE A 12 -0.24 7.21 10.15
C ILE A 12 -1.27 7.31 9.01
N PHE A 13 -0.88 7.86 7.85
CA PHE A 13 -1.75 8.04 6.69
C PHE A 13 -1.25 7.25 5.48
N GLY A 14 -2.09 6.37 4.91
CA GLY A 14 -1.69 5.50 3.80
C GLY A 14 -0.99 4.22 4.28
N TRP A 15 -0.26 3.53 3.40
CA TRP A 15 0.34 2.22 3.66
C TRP A 15 1.87 2.30 3.75
N GLY A 16 2.46 1.32 4.42
CA GLY A 16 3.91 1.17 4.56
C GLY A 16 4.52 1.97 5.70
N VAL A 17 5.75 2.42 5.51
CA VAL A 17 6.57 3.08 6.53
C VAL A 17 6.81 4.56 6.19
N ALA A 18 7.15 5.34 7.21
CA ALA A 18 7.59 6.72 7.07
C ALA A 18 9.00 6.87 7.64
N PRO A 19 9.89 7.66 7.02
CA PRO A 19 11.18 8.00 7.62
C PRO A 19 10.97 8.70 8.96
N ARG A 20 11.73 8.27 9.98
CA ARG A 20 11.81 8.90 11.29
C ARG A 20 13.08 9.75 11.42
N THR A 21 14.19 9.26 10.87
CA THR A 21 15.50 9.89 10.99
C THR A 21 15.99 10.46 9.66
N TRP A 22 17.05 11.27 9.69
CA TRP A 22 17.68 11.78 8.47
C TRP A 22 18.24 10.65 7.60
N GLN A 23 18.72 9.55 8.18
CA GLN A 23 19.18 8.37 7.43
C GLN A 23 18.02 7.74 6.64
N GLY A 24 16.83 7.67 7.22
CA GLY A 24 15.63 7.19 6.52
C GLY A 24 15.26 8.08 5.35
N TRP A 25 15.40 9.40 5.50
CA TRP A 25 15.18 10.35 4.40
C TRP A 25 16.24 10.21 3.30
N VAL A 26 17.52 10.06 3.66
CA VAL A 26 18.59 9.78 2.70
C VAL A 26 18.35 8.47 1.96
N TYR A 27 17.87 7.43 2.65
CA TYR A 27 17.48 6.17 2.03
C TYR A 27 16.37 6.38 0.98
N VAL A 28 15.30 7.08 1.34
CA VAL A 28 14.18 7.36 0.41
C VAL A 28 14.65 8.21 -0.78
N ALA A 29 15.49 9.22 -0.53
CA ALA A 29 16.05 10.06 -1.59
C ALA A 29 16.97 9.26 -2.52
N ALA A 30 17.80 8.36 -1.99
CA ALA A 30 18.64 7.47 -2.78
C ALA A 30 17.80 6.50 -3.63
N ALA A 31 16.76 5.91 -3.06
CA ALA A 31 15.84 5.05 -3.80
C ALA A 31 15.15 5.80 -4.94
N ALA A 32 14.64 7.01 -4.67
CA ALA A 32 14.04 7.86 -5.68
C ALA A 32 15.04 8.30 -6.75
N ALA A 33 16.28 8.61 -6.37
CA ALA A 33 17.35 8.97 -7.30
C ALA A 33 17.72 7.80 -8.21
N ILE A 34 17.81 6.57 -7.69
CA ILE A 34 18.07 5.37 -8.48
C ILE A 34 16.92 5.14 -9.48
N LEU A 35 15.68 5.22 -9.03
CA LEU A 35 14.52 5.10 -9.92
C LEU A 35 14.53 6.19 -11.00
N GLY A 36 14.75 7.45 -10.62
CA GLY A 36 14.87 8.57 -11.56
C GLY A 36 16.03 8.42 -12.54
N PHE A 37 17.15 7.86 -12.10
CA PHE A 37 18.28 7.55 -12.96
C PHE A 37 17.92 6.47 -13.98
N VAL A 38 17.27 5.38 -13.57
CA VAL A 38 16.87 4.32 -14.50
C VAL A 38 15.83 4.81 -15.51
N THR A 39 14.91 5.70 -15.11
CA THR A 39 13.93 6.26 -16.04
C THR A 39 14.53 7.28 -17.01
N ALA A 40 15.49 8.09 -16.57
CA ALA A 40 16.17 9.08 -17.40
C ALA A 40 17.32 8.51 -18.25
N ALA A 41 17.87 7.36 -17.85
CA ALA A 41 18.87 6.66 -18.63
C ALA A 41 18.28 6.24 -19.99
N GLY A 42 19.05 6.46 -21.05
CA GLY A 42 18.69 6.10 -22.44
C GLY A 42 18.75 4.60 -22.71
N PHE A 43 18.19 3.79 -21.81
CA PHE A 43 18.05 2.35 -22.01
C PHE A 43 17.12 2.06 -23.17
N ASN A 44 17.37 0.94 -23.86
CA ASN A 44 16.47 0.42 -24.86
C ASN A 44 15.08 0.14 -24.24
N GLU A 45 14.00 0.52 -24.95
CA GLU A 45 12.61 0.33 -24.52
C GLU A 45 12.26 -1.11 -24.16
N ALA A 46 12.93 -2.12 -24.75
CA ALA A 46 12.73 -3.52 -24.38
C ALA A 46 13.38 -3.90 -23.03
N VAL A 47 14.48 -3.24 -22.67
CA VAL A 47 15.29 -3.57 -21.48
C VAL A 47 14.88 -2.72 -20.28
N LYS A 48 14.45 -1.48 -20.52
CA LYS A 48 14.01 -0.51 -19.51
C LYS A 48 12.97 -1.06 -18.51
N PRO A 49 11.86 -1.71 -18.93
CA PRO A 49 10.89 -2.26 -17.97
C PRO A 49 11.46 -3.40 -17.13
N ILE A 50 12.39 -4.20 -17.68
CA ILE A 50 13.04 -5.29 -16.94
C ILE A 50 13.94 -4.72 -15.84
N VAL A 51 14.77 -3.72 -16.17
CA VAL A 51 15.65 -3.06 -15.19
C VAL A 51 14.83 -2.38 -14.11
N LEU A 52 13.79 -1.64 -14.49
CA LEU A 52 12.87 -1.03 -13.52
C LEU A 52 12.21 -2.07 -12.62
N GLY A 53 11.75 -3.18 -13.18
CA GLY A 53 11.16 -4.29 -12.44
C GLY A 53 12.11 -4.83 -11.37
N VAL A 54 13.36 -5.12 -11.75
CA VAL A 54 14.38 -5.62 -10.81
C VAL A 54 14.64 -4.62 -9.69
N VAL A 55 14.82 -3.33 -10.02
CA VAL A 55 15.07 -2.27 -9.03
C VAL A 55 13.87 -2.13 -8.08
N PHE A 56 12.65 -2.11 -8.61
CA PHE A 56 11.43 -2.06 -7.81
C PHE A 56 11.33 -3.26 -6.87
N THR A 57 11.57 -4.49 -7.36
CA THR A 57 11.49 -5.70 -6.55
C THR A 57 12.49 -5.66 -5.40
N VAL A 58 13.72 -5.20 -5.64
CA VAL A 58 14.73 -5.03 -4.59
C VAL A 58 14.23 -4.08 -3.50
N PHE A 59 13.72 -2.90 -3.87
CA PHE A 59 13.20 -1.94 -2.89
C PHE A 59 11.95 -2.42 -2.17
N ILE A 60 11.04 -3.13 -2.85
CA ILE A 60 9.86 -3.73 -2.22
C ILE A 60 10.29 -4.78 -1.19
N ALA A 61 11.19 -5.68 -1.56
CA ALA A 61 11.70 -6.69 -0.63
C ALA A 61 12.37 -6.03 0.59
N ASP A 62 13.14 -4.95 0.38
CA ASP A 62 13.80 -4.19 1.45
C ASP A 62 12.78 -3.57 2.42
N ILE A 63 11.77 -2.88 1.88
CA ILE A 63 10.69 -2.27 2.66
C ILE A 63 9.90 -3.33 3.43
N LEU A 64 9.58 -4.47 2.80
CA LEU A 64 8.86 -5.57 3.46
C LEU A 64 9.66 -6.12 4.63
N HIS A 65 10.98 -6.33 4.46
CA HIS A 65 11.83 -6.78 5.56
C HIS A 65 11.94 -5.74 6.68
N ILE A 66 12.04 -4.45 6.36
CA ILE A 66 11.98 -3.38 7.34
C ILE A 66 10.66 -3.44 8.11
N MET A 67 9.53 -3.58 7.41
CA MET A 67 8.19 -3.69 8.03
C MET A 67 8.06 -4.90 8.96
N MET A 68 8.65 -6.05 8.62
CA MET A 68 8.68 -7.23 9.48
C MET A 68 9.51 -7.03 10.75
N GLN A 69 10.47 -6.11 10.73
CA GLN A 69 11.35 -5.83 11.87
C GLN A 69 10.95 -4.59 12.68
N LEU A 70 10.08 -3.73 12.14
CA LEU A 70 9.57 -2.54 12.83
C LEU A 70 9.00 -2.81 14.23
N PRO A 71 8.26 -3.91 14.50
CA PRO A 71 7.74 -4.18 15.84
C PRO A 71 8.83 -4.29 16.91
N ARG A 72 10.06 -4.67 16.53
CA ARG A 72 11.18 -4.86 17.45
C ARG A 72 11.79 -3.54 17.94
N VAL A 73 11.62 -2.48 17.17
CA VAL A 73 12.20 -1.15 17.43
C VAL A 73 11.16 -0.10 17.79
N SER A 74 9.88 -0.43 17.60
CA SER A 74 8.75 0.44 17.92
C SER A 74 8.28 0.19 19.35
N ASP A 75 7.68 1.21 19.96
CA ASP A 75 7.10 1.13 21.29
C ASP A 75 5.93 0.12 21.32
N GLU A 76 5.72 -0.57 22.43
CA GLU A 76 4.63 -1.54 22.63
C GLU A 76 3.26 -0.91 22.41
N ARG A 77 3.08 0.33 22.87
CA ARG A 77 1.85 1.10 22.63
C ARG A 77 1.63 1.38 21.15
N GLU A 78 2.67 1.78 20.42
CA GLU A 78 2.60 2.05 18.99
C GLU A 78 2.29 0.78 18.19
N ASN A 79 2.90 -0.34 18.56
CA ASN A 79 2.63 -1.66 17.98
C ASN A 79 1.16 -2.06 18.19
N MET A 80 0.63 -1.91 19.40
CA MET A 80 -0.77 -2.25 19.70
C MET A 80 -1.74 -1.39 18.89
N HIS A 81 -1.49 -0.08 18.83
CA HIS A 81 -2.30 0.85 18.03
C HIS A 81 -2.31 0.46 16.55
N GLN A 82 -1.13 0.16 16.00
CA GLN A 82 -0.98 -0.25 14.60
C GLN A 82 -1.70 -1.58 14.31
N LEU A 83 -1.62 -2.57 15.20
CA LEU A 83 -2.31 -3.86 15.02
C LEU A 83 -3.83 -3.69 14.97
N ILE A 84 -4.41 -2.86 15.84
CA ILE A 84 -5.85 -2.58 15.86
C ILE A 84 -6.27 -1.90 14.54
N ILE A 85 -5.48 -0.91 14.08
CA ILE A 85 -5.76 -0.16 12.85
C ILE A 85 -5.70 -1.09 11.63
N GLU A 86 -4.64 -1.88 11.49
CA GLU A 86 -4.47 -2.78 10.32
C GLU A 86 -5.49 -3.92 10.32
N ARG A 87 -5.88 -4.43 11.49
CA ARG A 87 -6.99 -5.39 11.61
C ARG A 87 -8.30 -4.80 11.09
N ASN A 88 -8.67 -3.60 11.55
CA ASN A 88 -9.91 -2.95 11.11
C ASN A 88 -9.88 -2.63 9.61
N CYS A 89 -8.74 -2.17 9.10
CA CYS A 89 -8.50 -1.93 7.68
C CYS A 89 -8.69 -3.21 6.85
N SER A 90 -8.15 -4.34 7.31
CA SER A 90 -8.29 -5.65 6.65
C SER A 90 -9.75 -6.11 6.61
N PHE A 91 -10.49 -5.94 7.71
CA PHE A 91 -11.92 -6.26 7.74
C PHE A 91 -12.73 -5.37 6.78
N ALA A 92 -12.43 -4.07 6.73
CA ALA A 92 -13.08 -3.16 5.78
C ALA A 92 -12.78 -3.53 4.33
N ALA A 93 -11.55 -3.95 4.02
CA ALA A 93 -11.17 -4.44 2.70
C ALA A 93 -12.00 -5.66 2.29
N ILE A 94 -12.10 -6.66 3.18
CA ILE A 94 -12.90 -7.88 2.93
C ILE A 94 -14.38 -7.53 2.74
N ALA A 95 -14.94 -6.67 3.60
CA ALA A 95 -16.33 -6.24 3.48
C ALA A 95 -16.60 -5.49 2.16
N ALA A 96 -15.69 -4.61 1.75
CA ALA A 96 -15.79 -3.89 0.48
C ALA A 96 -15.68 -4.84 -0.73
N LEU A 97 -14.77 -5.81 -0.69
CA LEU A 97 -14.63 -6.83 -1.74
C LEU A 97 -15.90 -7.67 -1.88
N ILE A 98 -16.46 -8.14 -0.76
CA ILE A 98 -17.72 -8.91 -0.76
C ILE A 98 -18.87 -8.04 -1.29
N GLY A 99 -18.99 -6.80 -0.82
CA GLY A 99 -20.01 -5.86 -1.28
C GLY A 99 -19.92 -5.59 -2.79
N MET A 100 -18.71 -5.35 -3.30
CA MET A 100 -18.47 -5.16 -4.73
C MET A 100 -18.77 -6.42 -5.54
N ALA A 101 -18.38 -7.60 -5.07
CA ALA A 101 -18.69 -8.86 -5.74
C ALA A 101 -20.20 -9.11 -5.82
N LEU A 102 -20.95 -8.82 -4.76
CA LEU A 102 -22.41 -8.93 -4.74
C LEU A 102 -23.07 -7.90 -5.67
N TRP A 103 -22.58 -6.65 -5.65
CA TRP A 103 -23.07 -5.58 -6.52
C TRP A 103 -22.84 -5.88 -8.00
N GLN A 104 -21.62 -6.28 -8.36
CA GLN A 104 -21.28 -6.71 -9.71
C GLN A 104 -22.11 -7.92 -10.13
N SER A 105 -22.33 -8.89 -9.24
CA SER A 105 -23.19 -10.05 -9.53
C SER A 105 -24.64 -9.64 -9.80
N TYR A 106 -25.15 -8.63 -9.09
CA TYR A 106 -26.48 -8.07 -9.32
C TYR A 106 -26.57 -7.31 -10.65
N GLN A 107 -25.59 -6.45 -10.95
CA GLN A 107 -25.55 -5.70 -12.21
C GLN A 107 -25.29 -6.60 -13.44
N ASN A 108 -24.45 -7.63 -13.31
CA ASN A 108 -24.21 -8.59 -14.38
C ASN A 108 -25.44 -9.45 -14.70
N LYS A 109 -26.36 -9.66 -13.75
CA LYS A 109 -27.68 -10.22 -14.06
C LYS A 109 -28.51 -9.30 -14.96
N ALA A 110 -28.31 -7.99 -14.91
CA ALA A 110 -28.93 -7.04 -15.84
C ALA A 110 -28.18 -6.97 -17.20
N LEU A 111 -26.86 -7.19 -17.23
CA LEU A 111 -26.05 -7.16 -18.45
C LEU A 111 -26.13 -8.45 -19.29
N MET A 112 -26.30 -9.63 -18.67
CA MET A 112 -26.53 -10.89 -19.41
C MET A 112 -27.87 -10.91 -20.17
N ALA A 113 -28.80 -9.99 -19.86
CA ALA A 113 -30.01 -9.78 -20.66
C ALA A 113 -29.76 -8.95 -21.94
N THR A 114 -28.58 -8.36 -22.12
CA THR A 114 -28.27 -7.50 -23.26
C THR A 114 -26.81 -7.73 -23.66
N GLY A 115 -26.59 -8.71 -24.53
CA GLY A 115 -25.28 -9.31 -24.89
C GLY A 115 -24.17 -8.33 -25.32
N GLY A 116 -23.58 -7.62 -24.37
CA GLY A 116 -22.54 -6.62 -24.59
C GLY A 116 -21.23 -6.99 -23.90
N LEU A 117 -20.31 -7.59 -24.64
CA LEU A 117 -18.87 -7.57 -24.36
C LEU A 117 -18.34 -6.17 -24.71
N ALA A 118 -18.45 -5.21 -23.80
CA ALA A 118 -17.86 -3.89 -23.98
C ALA A 118 -16.83 -3.63 -22.86
N SER A 119 -15.56 -3.56 -23.30
CA SER A 119 -14.36 -2.99 -22.64
C SER A 119 -14.46 -2.72 -21.14
N LEU A 120 -13.65 -3.42 -20.34
CA LEU A 120 -13.46 -3.12 -18.91
C LEU A 120 -13.06 -1.64 -18.72
N PRO A 121 -13.98 -0.76 -18.27
CA PRO A 121 -13.58 0.56 -17.82
C PRO A 121 -12.80 0.38 -16.51
N PHE A 122 -12.04 1.40 -16.12
CA PHE A 122 -11.31 1.48 -14.84
C PHE A 122 -12.08 0.75 -13.73
N ASP A 123 -11.46 -0.26 -13.10
CA ASP A 123 -12.15 -1.13 -12.16
C ASP A 123 -12.50 -0.34 -10.89
N LEU A 124 -13.71 0.22 -10.89
CA LEU A 124 -14.23 1.03 -9.81
C LEU A 124 -14.25 0.24 -8.48
N SER A 125 -14.24 -1.10 -8.54
CA SER A 125 -14.13 -1.95 -7.36
C SER A 125 -12.83 -1.73 -6.60
N ILE A 126 -11.69 -1.55 -7.29
CA ILE A 126 -10.40 -1.28 -6.66
C ILE A 126 -10.45 0.07 -5.93
N ALA A 127 -11.01 1.10 -6.58
CA ALA A 127 -11.16 2.42 -5.97
C ALA A 127 -12.06 2.37 -4.71
N VAL A 128 -13.16 1.62 -4.76
CA VAL A 128 -14.07 1.43 -3.62
C VAL A 128 -13.35 0.71 -2.47
N VAL A 129 -12.62 -0.37 -2.76
CA VAL A 129 -11.88 -1.13 -1.73
C VAL A 129 -10.78 -0.28 -1.10
N LEU A 130 -9.96 0.39 -1.91
CA LEU A 130 -8.90 1.27 -1.40
C LEU A 130 -9.47 2.47 -0.63
N GLY A 131 -10.60 3.01 -1.08
CA GLY A 131 -11.33 4.08 -0.39
C GLY A 131 -11.85 3.64 0.98
N ALA A 132 -12.49 2.48 1.05
CA ALA A 132 -12.96 1.89 2.31
C ALA A 132 -11.80 1.66 3.29
N MET A 133 -10.69 1.08 2.81
CA MET A 133 -9.48 0.87 3.61
C MET A 133 -8.91 2.19 4.15
N LEU A 134 -8.79 3.21 3.29
CA LEU A 134 -8.27 4.52 3.69
C LEU A 134 -9.16 5.18 4.75
N LEU A 135 -10.47 5.18 4.55
CA LEU A 135 -11.44 5.75 5.50
C LEU A 135 -11.39 5.03 6.84
N THR A 136 -11.41 3.69 6.84
CA THR A 136 -11.31 2.91 8.06
C THR A 136 -9.98 3.12 8.78
N LYS A 137 -8.88 3.26 8.03
CA LYS A 137 -7.57 3.57 8.61
C LYS A 137 -7.56 4.93 9.30
N ILE A 138 -8.10 5.97 8.66
CA ILE A 138 -8.22 7.31 9.26
C ILE A 138 -9.11 7.25 10.51
N ALA A 139 -10.31 6.66 10.41
CA ALA A 139 -11.25 6.57 11.52
C ALA A 139 -10.66 5.80 12.72
N SER A 140 -10.01 4.66 12.46
CA SER A 140 -9.37 3.86 13.52
C SER A 140 -8.20 4.60 14.15
N THR A 141 -7.42 5.34 13.35
CA THR A 141 -6.32 6.16 13.86
C THR A 141 -6.81 7.25 14.80
N LEU A 142 -7.87 7.98 14.41
CA LEU A 142 -8.48 9.02 15.24
C LEU A 142 -9.06 8.42 16.54
N TYR A 143 -9.75 7.29 16.43
CA TYR A 143 -10.32 6.59 17.57
C TYR A 143 -9.26 6.18 18.59
N VAL A 144 -8.20 5.51 18.14
CA VAL A 144 -7.13 5.02 19.01
C VAL A 144 -6.41 6.19 19.68
N LYS A 145 -6.09 7.27 18.94
CA LYS A 145 -5.48 8.48 19.52
C LYS A 145 -6.34 9.18 20.58
N ALA A 146 -7.67 9.12 20.44
CA ALA A 146 -8.58 9.81 21.35
C ALA A 146 -8.83 9.02 22.65
N LYS A 147 -8.68 7.69 22.63
CA LYS A 147 -9.15 6.80 23.71
C LYS A 147 -8.06 5.95 24.38
N MET A 148 -6.88 5.80 23.77
CA MET A 148 -5.76 4.97 24.25
C MET A 148 -4.47 5.79 24.24
#